data_AF-A0A439VZA8-F1
#
_entry.id   AF-A0A439VZA8-F1
#
_cell.length_a   1.000
_cell.length_b   1.000
_cell.length_c   1.000
_cell.angle_alpha   90.00
_cell.angle_beta   90.00
_cell.angle_gamma   90.00
#
_symmetry.space_group_name_H-M   'P 1'
#
loop_
_entity.id
_entity.type
_entity.pdbx_description
1 polymer ?
#
loop_
_entity_poly.entity_id
_entity_poly.type
_entity_poly.pdbx_seq_one_letter_code
_entity_poly.pdbx_strand_id
1 'polypeptide(L)'
;GNSSGGNSGNNNGNGNSGNNGKSGSNHGKGAGHVNATTGDKVEVTGNKVTVRHPDGITEKLENGRFSMKDALGRTIIDRQATPADVSRLKAL
;
A
#
# COMPACT_ATOMS: atom_id res chain seq x y z
N GLY A 1 20.85 49.90 21.86
CA GLY A 1 19.47 49.94 21.35
C GLY A 1 19.00 48.52 21.13
N ASN A 2 17.95 48.11 21.84
CA ASN A 2 17.23 46.86 21.62
C ASN A 2 16.07 47.15 20.64
N SER A 3 15.82 46.30 19.65
CA SER A 3 14.48 45.97 19.16
C SER A 3 14.49 44.85 18.14
N SER A 4 13.57 43.92 18.37
CA SER A 4 13.29 42.64 17.73
C SER A 4 12.19 42.76 16.66
N GLY A 5 12.05 41.73 15.81
CA GLY A 5 10.81 41.40 15.06
C GLY A 5 10.82 41.82 13.58
N GLY A 6 10.33 41.04 12.62
CA GLY A 6 9.66 39.73 12.66
C GLY A 6 9.18 39.31 11.26
N ASN A 7 8.74 38.05 11.19
CA ASN A 7 7.71 37.47 10.30
C ASN A 7 7.97 37.34 8.78
N SER A 8 8.14 36.09 8.33
CA SER A 8 7.47 35.61 7.12
C SER A 8 7.04 34.17 7.36
N GLY A 9 5.75 34.00 7.64
CA GLY A 9 5.11 32.72 7.84
C GLY A 9 4.85 32.02 6.51
N ASN A 10 5.15 30.73 6.45
CA ASN A 10 4.62 29.87 5.40
C ASN A 10 3.69 28.85 6.06
N ASN A 11 2.41 29.23 6.15
CA ASN A 11 1.33 28.31 6.43
C ASN A 11 1.07 27.50 5.15
N ASN A 12 1.36 26.21 5.18
CA ASN A 12 0.64 25.26 4.33
C ASN A 12 0.28 24.04 5.18
N GLY A 13 -0.74 24.22 6.01
CA GLY A 13 -1.42 23.12 6.68
C GLY A 13 -2.28 22.40 5.66
N ASN A 14 -1.87 21.20 5.25
CA ASN A 14 -2.79 20.21 4.70
C ASN A 14 -2.92 19.08 5.73
N GLY A 15 -3.80 19.29 6.70
CA GLY A 15 -4.25 18.22 7.58
C GLY A 15 -5.24 17.37 6.81
N ASN A 16 -4.85 16.15 6.43
CA ASN A 16 -5.83 15.09 6.26
C ASN A 16 -5.78 14.16 7.48
N SER A 17 -6.96 14.00 8.04
CA SER A 17 -7.28 13.35 9.30
C SER A 17 -6.85 11.88 9.31
N GLY A 18 -6.59 11.40 10.53
CA GLY A 18 -5.88 10.15 10.80
C GLY A 18 -6.56 8.90 10.28
N ASN A 19 -5.72 7.96 9.83
CA ASN A 19 -5.99 6.55 9.98
C ASN A 19 -4.87 5.96 10.86
N ASN A 20 -5.23 5.71 12.12
CA ASN A 20 -4.47 4.92 13.08
C ASN A 20 -4.32 3.49 12.54
N GLY A 21 -3.32 3.28 11.69
CA GLY A 21 -2.90 1.97 11.19
C GLY A 21 -1.45 1.74 11.54
N LYS A 22 -1.18 1.42 12.82
CA LYS A 22 0.11 0.85 13.22
C LYS A 22 0.29 -0.47 12.46
N SER A 23 1.04 -0.44 11.36
CA SER A 23 1.57 -1.67 10.75
C SER A 23 2.85 -1.35 10.00
N GLY A 24 3.97 -1.71 10.63
CA GLY A 24 5.22 -2.06 9.97
C GLY A 24 5.99 -0.94 9.30
N SER A 25 6.87 -0.30 10.05
CA SER A 25 8.07 0.33 9.50
C SER A 25 8.95 -0.72 8.81
N ASN A 26 8.67 -1.08 7.57
CA ASN A 26 9.65 -1.70 6.69
C ASN A 26 9.94 -0.74 5.56
N HIS A 27 11.01 0.04 5.72
CA HIS A 27 11.64 0.84 4.67
C HIS A 27 12.30 -0.09 3.63
N GLY A 28 11.51 -0.96 3.01
CA GLY A 28 11.87 -1.61 1.75
C GLY A 28 11.72 -0.59 0.63
N LYS A 29 12.65 -0.55 -0.32
CA LYS A 29 12.59 0.31 -1.49
C LYS A 29 11.52 -0.17 -2.50
N GLY A 30 10.29 -0.37 -2.03
CA GLY A 30 9.13 -0.77 -2.82
C GLY A 30 8.21 0.43 -3.02
N ALA A 31 7.72 0.63 -4.24
CA ALA A 31 6.66 1.59 -4.49
C ALA A 31 5.36 0.98 -3.96
N GLY A 32 4.76 1.60 -2.95
CA GLY A 32 3.50 1.17 -2.37
C GLY A 32 2.53 2.34 -2.27
N HIS A 33 1.25 2.05 -2.46
CA HIS A 33 0.17 3.03 -2.35
C HIS A 33 -1.10 2.38 -1.80
N VAL A 34 -2.05 3.22 -1.43
CA VAL A 34 -3.39 2.77 -1.04
C VAL A 34 -4.36 3.22 -2.12
N ASN A 35 -5.15 2.29 -2.65
CA ASN A 35 -6.23 2.63 -3.55
C ASN A 35 -7.33 3.33 -2.77
N ALA A 36 -7.58 4.61 -3.06
CA ALA A 36 -8.54 5.42 -2.30
C ALA A 36 -9.99 4.96 -2.47
N THR A 37 -10.32 4.26 -3.55
CA THR A 37 -11.67 3.79 -3.85
C THR A 37 -11.99 2.48 -3.13
N THR A 38 -11.07 1.51 -3.16
CA THR A 38 -11.28 0.18 -2.56
C THR A 38 -10.69 0.05 -1.16
N GLY A 39 -9.76 0.92 -0.78
CA GLY A 39 -8.99 0.81 0.46
C GLY A 39 -7.86 -0.23 0.38
N ASP A 40 -7.62 -0.82 -0.79
CA ASP A 40 -6.58 -1.82 -0.98
C ASP A 40 -5.20 -1.22 -0.78
N LYS A 41 -4.35 -1.91 -0.02
CA LYS A 41 -2.94 -1.54 0.13
C LYS A 41 -2.12 -2.35 -0.84
N VAL A 42 -1.52 -1.68 -1.82
CA VAL A 42 -0.71 -2.28 -2.87
C VAL A 42 0.76 -2.03 -2.55
N GLU A 43 1.57 -3.07 -2.62
CA GLU A 43 3.01 -3.01 -2.45
C GLU A 43 3.69 -3.69 -3.64
N VAL A 44 4.51 -2.94 -4.36
CA VAL A 44 5.27 -3.44 -5.51
C VAL A 44 6.76 -3.42 -5.17
N THR A 45 7.37 -4.60 -5.17
CA THR A 45 8.81 -4.78 -4.95
C THR A 45 9.40 -5.63 -6.07
N GLY A 46 10.08 -4.99 -7.03
CA GLY A 46 10.62 -5.67 -8.22
C GLY A 46 9.52 -6.38 -9.01
N ASN A 47 9.61 -7.71 -9.13
CA ASN A 47 8.63 -8.54 -9.83
C ASN A 47 7.52 -9.10 -8.91
N LYS A 48 7.49 -8.67 -7.66
CA LYS A 48 6.49 -9.07 -6.68
C LYS A 48 5.47 -7.96 -6.48
N VAL A 49 4.19 -8.31 -6.58
CA VAL A 49 3.06 -7.46 -6.22
C VAL A 49 2.32 -8.11 -5.05
N THR A 50 2.06 -7.35 -4.00
CA THR A 50 1.26 -7.79 -2.85
C THR A 50 0.13 -6.81 -2.64
N VAL A 51 -1.09 -7.32 -2.50
CA VAL A 51 -2.29 -6.52 -2.25
C VAL A 51 -2.91 -7.01 -0.97
N ARG A 52 -3.18 -6.09 -0.06
CA ARG A 52 -3.88 -6.36 1.20
C ARG A 52 -5.22 -5.64 1.14
N HIS A 53 -6.27 -6.43 1.11
CA HIS A 53 -7.64 -5.95 1.11
C HIS A 53 -8.08 -5.56 2.53
N PRO A 54 -9.03 -4.62 2.68
CA PRO A 54 -9.57 -4.23 3.98
C PRO A 54 -10.25 -5.37 4.75
N ASP A 55 -10.75 -6.38 4.05
CA ASP A 55 -11.38 -7.58 4.62
C ASP A 55 -10.37 -8.59 5.20
N GLY A 56 -9.06 -8.31 5.07
CA GLY A 56 -7.97 -9.15 5.55
C GLY A 56 -7.47 -10.16 4.53
N ILE A 57 -8.12 -10.31 3.37
CA ILE A 57 -7.61 -11.13 2.26
C ILE A 57 -6.31 -10.51 1.74
N THR A 58 -5.34 -11.37 1.44
CA THR A 58 -4.08 -10.94 0.83
C THR A 58 -3.88 -11.67 -0.49
N GLU A 59 -3.66 -10.90 -1.54
CA GLU A 59 -3.25 -11.42 -2.83
C GLU A 59 -1.77 -11.15 -3.05
N LYS A 60 -1.10 -12.10 -3.70
CA LYS A 60 0.31 -12.00 -4.01
C LYS A 60 0.60 -12.61 -5.37
N LEU A 61 1.31 -11.84 -6.18
CA LEU A 61 1.87 -12.26 -7.45
C LEU A 61 3.39 -12.18 -7.36
N GLU A 62 4.04 -13.34 -7.48
CA GLU A 62 5.49 -13.45 -7.42
C GLU A 62 5.93 -14.65 -8.27
N ASN A 63 7.04 -14.53 -8.99
CA ASN A 63 7.62 -15.61 -9.80
C ASN A 63 6.60 -16.26 -10.77
N GLY A 64 5.69 -15.46 -11.34
CA GLY A 64 4.66 -15.95 -12.26
C GLY A 64 3.54 -16.74 -11.60
N ARG A 65 3.46 -16.76 -10.27
CA ARG A 65 2.45 -17.48 -9.50
C ARG A 65 1.53 -16.51 -8.77
N PHE A 66 0.23 -16.78 -8.81
CA PHE A 66 -0.78 -16.06 -8.05
C PHE A 66 -1.18 -16.88 -6.82
N SER A 67 -1.12 -16.25 -5.66
CA SER A 67 -1.60 -16.81 -4.41
C SER A 67 -2.54 -15.85 -3.71
N MET A 68 -3.62 -16.39 -3.15
CA MET A 68 -4.56 -15.65 -2.32
C MET A 68 -4.66 -16.33 -0.97
N LYS A 69 -4.55 -15.54 0.09
CA LYS A 69 -4.71 -15.97 1.48
C LYS A 69 -5.91 -15.28 2.10
N ASP A 70 -6.65 -16.01 2.91
CA ASP A 70 -7.72 -15.42 3.72
C ASP A 70 -7.17 -14.60 4.89
N ALA A 71 -8.07 -13.97 5.65
CA ALA A 71 -7.73 -13.17 6.82
C ALA A 71 -7.03 -13.96 7.94
N LEU A 72 -7.15 -15.28 7.95
CA LEU A 72 -6.48 -16.18 8.89
C LEU A 72 -5.11 -16.65 8.37
N GLY A 73 -4.71 -16.21 7.18
CA GLY A 73 -3.44 -16.57 6.54
C GLY A 73 -3.43 -17.91 5.83
N ARG A 74 -4.60 -18.58 5.69
CA ARG A 74 -4.73 -19.84 4.96
C ARG A 74 -4.76 -19.55 3.46
N THR A 75 -4.00 -20.31 2.69
CA THR A 75 -4.01 -20.19 1.23
C THR A 75 -5.31 -20.77 0.67
N ILE A 76 -6.10 -19.93 0.01
CA ILE A 76 -7.38 -20.32 -0.62
C ILE A 76 -7.25 -20.47 -2.13
N ILE A 77 -6.28 -19.78 -2.74
CA ILE A 77 -5.95 -19.95 -4.16
C ILE A 77 -4.43 -20.04 -4.29
N ASP A 78 -3.97 -21.03 -5.03
CA ASP A 78 -2.57 -21.15 -5.44
C ASP A 78 -2.48 -21.72 -6.85
N ARG A 79 -2.15 -20.88 -7.82
CA ARG A 79 -2.10 -21.25 -9.24
C ARG A 79 -1.09 -20.41 -10.02
N GLN A 80 -0.82 -20.83 -11.26
CA GLN A 80 -0.08 -19.99 -12.20
C GLN A 80 -0.84 -18.68 -12.43
N ALA A 81 -0.08 -17.58 -12.46
CA ALA A 81 -0.65 -16.27 -12.75
C ALA A 81 -1.09 -16.25 -14.22
N THR A 82 -2.30 -15.76 -14.44
CA THR A 82 -2.80 -15.49 -15.79
C THR A 82 -2.48 -14.04 -16.16
N PRO A 83 -2.47 -13.69 -17.46
CA PRO A 83 -2.34 -12.30 -17.89
C PRO A 83 -3.39 -11.37 -17.26
N ALA A 84 -4.60 -11.89 -17.00
CA ALA A 84 -5.66 -11.14 -16.33
C ALA A 84 -5.31 -10.77 -14.87
N ASP A 85 -4.65 -11.68 -14.13
CA ASP A 85 -4.23 -11.40 -12.76
C ASP A 85 -3.18 -10.29 -12.72
N VAL A 86 -2.20 -10.38 -13.63
CA VAL A 86 -1.13 -9.38 -13.74
C VAL A 86 -1.73 -8.01 -14.05
N SER A 87 -2.63 -7.93 -15.03
CA SER A 87 -3.26 -6.66 -15.43
C SER A 87 -4.11 -6.07 -14.31
N ARG A 88 -4.92 -6.90 -13.63
CA ARG A 88 -5.74 -6.43 -12.50
C ARG A 88 -4.87 -5.89 -11.38
N LEU A 89 -3.84 -6.63 -10.96
CA LEU A 89 -2.96 -6.23 -9.86
C LEU A 89 -2.14 -4.97 -10.17
N LYS A 90 -1.78 -4.74 -11.44
CA LYS A 90 -1.08 -3.53 -11.88
C LYS A 90 -1.99 -2.30 -12.00
N ALA A 91 -3.30 -2.50 -12.08
CA ALA A 91 -4.28 -1.42 -12.22
C ALA A 91 -4.81 -0.90 -10.86
N LEU A 92 -4.40 -1.52 -9.76
CA LEU A 92 -4.79 -1.14 -8.40
C LEU A 92 -4.01 0.06 -7.88
#